data_AF-A0A952BIM3-F1
#
_entry.id   AF-A0A952BIM3-F1
#
_cell.length_a   1.000
_cell.length_b   1.000
_cell.length_c   1.000
_cell.angle_alpha   90.00
_cell.angle_beta   90.00
_cell.angle_gamma   90.00
#
_symmetry.space_group_name_H-M   'P 1'
#
loop_
_entity.id
_entity.type
_entity.pdbx_description
1 polymer ?
#
loop_
_entity_poly.entity_id
_entity_poly.type
_entity_poly.pdbx_seq_one_letter_code
_entity_poly.pdbx_strand_id
1 'polypeptide(L)' 'MILDYQEPELKAIGFILPNKKSSLPLSAYAVPVDRVEDVTGLDFFYLLEDGQEEGLEAEAIIGVWGN' A
#
# COMPACT_ATOMS: atom_id res chain seq x y z
N MET A 1 -0.36 -3.53 -5.08
CA MET A 1 0.15 -2.36 -4.35
C MET A 1 0.55 -1.29 -5.33
N ILE A 2 0.60 -0.04 -4.89
CA ILE A 2 1.05 1.11 -5.67
C ILE A 2 1.93 1.95 -4.75
N LEU A 3 3.05 2.43 -5.28
CA LEU A 3 3.88 3.49 -4.69
C LEU A 3 3.76 4.71 -5.59
N ASP A 4 3.29 5.82 -5.03
CA ASP A 4 3.37 7.14 -5.62
C ASP A 4 4.55 7.87 -4.98
N TYR A 5 5.64 7.99 -5.74
CA TYR A 5 6.91 8.55 -5.27
C TYR A 5 7.16 9.93 -5.86
N GLN A 6 6.11 10.76 -5.90
CA GLN A 6 6.16 12.13 -6.41
C GLN A 6 5.90 13.15 -5.31
N GLU A 7 6.74 14.17 -5.23
CA GLU A 7 6.49 15.32 -4.37
C GLU A 7 5.21 16.08 -4.77
N PRO A 8 4.54 16.75 -3.81
CA PRO A 8 4.93 16.95 -2.42
C PRO A 8 4.51 15.82 -1.46
N GLU A 9 3.76 14.83 -1.94
CA GLU A 9 3.17 13.79 -1.10
C GLU A 9 3.53 12.41 -1.61
N LEU A 10 4.49 11.78 -0.92
CA LEU A 10 4.82 10.38 -1.14
C LEU A 10 3.81 9.49 -0.41
N LYS A 11 3.34 8.43 -1.07
CA LYS A 11 2.32 7.54 -0.49
C LYS A 11 2.38 6.15 -1.09
N ALA A 12 2.09 5.15 -0.28
CA ALA A 12 1.92 3.77 -0.73
C ALA A 12 0.56 3.21 -0.33
N ILE A 13 0.09 2.21 -1.07
CA ILE A 13 -1.15 1.51 -0.75
C ILE A 13 -1.08 0.05 -1.20
N GLY A 14 -1.40 -0.86 -0.27
CA GLY A 14 -1.58 -2.28 -0.51
C GLY A 14 -3.05 -2.63 -0.72
N PHE A 15 -3.30 -3.78 -1.36
CA PHE A 15 -4.64 -4.35 -1.47
C PHE A 15 -4.59 -5.87 -1.31
N ILE A 16 -5.42 -6.41 -0.41
CA ILE A 16 -5.57 -7.87 -0.23
C ILE A 16 -7.03 -8.24 -0.48
N LEU A 17 -7.28 -8.97 -1.57
CA LEU A 17 -8.61 -9.37 -1.99
C LEU A 17 -8.75 -10.89 -1.98
N PRO A 18 -9.87 -11.44 -1.48
CA PRO A 18 -10.19 -12.83 -1.72
C PRO A 18 -10.35 -13.08 -3.22
N ASN A 19 -9.79 -14.18 -3.74
CA ASN A 19 -9.92 -14.56 -5.14
C ASN A 19 -11.34 -15.08 -5.48
N LYS A 20 -12.31 -14.17 -5.43
CA LYS A 20 -13.71 -14.40 -5.75
C LYS A 20 -14.34 -13.09 -6.25
N LYS A 21 -15.46 -13.20 -6.95
CA LYS A 21 -16.20 -12.02 -7.39
C LYS A 21 -16.63 -11.17 -6.18
N SER A 22 -16.44 -9.87 -6.30
CA SER A 22 -16.83 -8.86 -5.31
C SER A 22 -17.57 -7.72 -6.02
N SER A 23 -18.57 -7.14 -5.34
CA SER A 23 -19.21 -5.88 -5.71
C SER A 23 -18.78 -4.70 -4.82
N LEU A 24 -17.91 -4.95 -3.83
CA LEU A 24 -17.34 -3.90 -2.98
C LEU A 24 -16.32 -3.07 -3.78
N PRO A 25 -16.19 -1.77 -3.48
CA PRO A 25 -15.16 -0.93 -4.09
C PRO A 25 -13.76 -1.41 -3.70
N LEU A 26 -12.76 -1.10 -4.52
CA LEU A 26 -11.36 -1.50 -4.26
C LEU A 26 -10.83 -0.97 -2.92
N SER A 27 -11.28 0.21 -2.50
CA SER A 27 -10.95 0.83 -1.22
C SER A 27 -11.35 -0.02 -0.01
N ALA A 28 -12.36 -0.90 -0.13
CA ALA A 28 -12.74 -1.83 0.95
C ALA A 28 -11.67 -2.89 1.25
N TYR A 29 -10.66 -3.00 0.38
CA TYR A 29 -9.58 -3.97 0.49
C TYR A 29 -8.21 -3.32 0.69
N ALA A 30 -8.18 -1.99 0.88
CA ALA A 30 -6.96 -1.26 1.11
C ALA A 30 -6.35 -1.65 2.45
N VAL A 31 -5.05 -1.90 2.44
CA VAL A 31 -4.24 -2.23 3.61
C VAL A 31 -2.87 -1.55 3.50
N PRO A 32 -2.17 -1.33 4.62
CA PRO A 32 -0.75 -0.94 4.59
C PRO A 32 0.08 -1.91 3.76
N VAL A 33 1.19 -1.45 3.21
CA VAL A 33 2.10 -2.30 2.42
C VAL A 33 2.75 -3.36 3.31
N ASP A 34 3.12 -3.02 4.54
CA ASP A 34 3.56 -3.98 5.58
C ASP A 34 2.63 -5.19 5.66
N ARG A 35 1.33 -4.97 5.55
CA ARG A 35 0.36 -6.06 5.67
C ARG A 35 0.39 -7.00 4.46
N VAL A 36 0.75 -6.48 3.29
CA VAL A 36 0.99 -7.31 2.11
C VAL A 36 2.27 -8.12 2.33
N GLU A 37 3.33 -7.50 2.83
CA GLU A 37 4.62 -8.15 3.13
C GLU A 37 4.49 -9.29 4.12
N ASP A 38 3.77 -9.06 5.23
CA ASP A 38 3.41 -10.06 6.23
C ASP A 38 2.78 -11.32 5.61
N VAL A 39 1.93 -11.12 4.60
CA VAL A 39 1.14 -12.19 3.97
C VAL A 39 1.94 -12.91 2.89
N THR A 40 2.85 -12.22 2.20
CA THR A 40 3.64 -12.77 1.09
C THR A 40 5.01 -13.29 1.51
N GLY A 41 5.57 -12.78 2.62
CA GLY A 41 6.97 -12.98 3.01
C GLY A 41 7.96 -12.27 2.08
N LEU A 42 7.54 -11.19 1.43
CA LEU A 42 8.34 -10.39 0.51
C LEU A 42 8.50 -8.97 1.03
N ASP A 43 9.66 -8.40 0.77
CA ASP A 43 9.98 -6.98 0.91
C ASP A 43 9.91 -6.34 -0.49
N PHE A 44 8.96 -5.42 -0.69
CA PHE A 44 8.64 -4.85 -1.99
C PHE A 44 9.42 -3.57 -2.30
N PHE A 45 9.67 -2.71 -1.30
CA PHE A 45 10.33 -1.44 -1.50
C PHE A 45 11.74 -1.36 -0.90
N TYR A 46 12.41 -2.52 -0.69
CA TYR A 46 13.81 -2.71 -0.22
C TYR A 46 14.92 -1.83 -0.82
N LEU A 47 14.65 -1.08 -1.89
CA LEU A 47 15.58 -0.12 -2.49
C LEU A 47 15.42 1.31 -1.94
N LEU A 48 14.40 1.58 -1.13
CA LEU A 48 14.21 2.83 -0.41
C LEU A 48 15.14 2.89 0.81
N GLU A 49 15.36 4.09 1.34
CA GLU A 49 16.04 4.23 2.63
C GLU A 49 15.10 3.75 3.76
N ASP A 50 15.61 3.03 4.75
CA ASP A 50 14.84 2.39 5.83
C ASP A 50 13.76 3.33 6.42
N GLY A 51 14.12 4.58 6.73
CA GLY A 51 13.19 5.53 7.33
C GLY A 51 12.09 6.02 6.38
N GLN A 52 12.32 6.00 5.07
CA GLN A 52 11.31 6.32 4.07
C GLN A 52 10.38 5.12 3.83
N GLU A 53 10.96 3.94 3.72
CA GLU A 53 10.23 2.67 3.58
C GLU A 53 9.27 2.47 4.75
N GLU A 54 9.79 2.46 5.98
CA GLU A 54 9.03 2.24 7.21
C GLU A 54 7.88 3.25 7.38
N GLY A 55 8.07 4.48 6.91
CA GLY A 55 7.02 5.51 6.92
C GLY A 55 5.96 5.33 5.82
N LEU A 56 6.36 4.90 4.63
CA LEU A 56 5.46 4.74 3.48
C LEU A 56 4.62 3.48 3.58
N GLU A 57 5.16 2.43 4.19
CA GLU A 57 4.53 1.11 4.19
C GLU A 57 3.57 0.88 5.35
N ALA A 58 3.73 1.64 6.45
CA ALA A 58 2.96 1.49 7.69
C ALA A 58 1.49 1.93 7.62
N GLU A 59 1.13 2.84 6.72
CA GLU A 59 -0.23 3.39 6.64
C GLU A 59 -0.82 3.35 5.22
N ALA A 60 -2.09 2.93 5.12
CA ALA A 60 -2.88 3.04 3.89
C ALA A 60 -3.94 4.13 4.01
N ILE A 61 -3.55 5.35 3.65
CA ILE A 61 -4.44 6.51 3.70
C ILE A 61 -5.26 6.55 2.40
N ILE A 62 -6.49 6.07 2.41
CA ILE A 62 -7.34 6.03 1.20
C ILE A 62 -7.69 7.43 0.69
N GLY A 63 -7.86 8.41 1.60
CA GLY A 63 -8.33 9.76 1.27
C GLY A 63 -7.38 10.59 0.40
N VAL A 64 -6.12 10.15 0.24
CA VAL A 64 -5.12 10.81 -0.61
C VAL A 64 -5.11 10.26 -2.04
N TRP A 65 -5.99 9.29 -2.36
CA TRP A 65 -6.12 8.68 -3.68
C TRP A 65 -7.44 9.11 -4.34
N GLY A 66 -7.36 9.72 -5.53
CA GLY A 66 -8.54 10.07 -6.34
C GLY A 66 -8.78 11.56 -6.61
N ASN A 67 -7.75 12.41 -6.48
CA ASN A 67 -7.76 13.78 -6.98
C ASN A 67 -7.26 13.86 -8.43
#